data_AF-A0A7J9LAR9-F1
#
_entry.id   AF-A0A7J9LAR9-F1
#
_cell.length_a   1.000
_cell.length_b   1.000
_cell.length_c   1.000
_cell.angle_alpha   90.00
_cell.angle_beta   90.00
_cell.angle_gamma   90.00
#
_symmetry.space_group_name_H-M   'P 1'
#
loop_
_entity.id
_entity.type
_entity.pdbx_description
1 polymer ?
#
loop_
_entity_poly.entity_id
_entity_poly.type
_entity_poly.pdbx_seq_one_letter_code
_entity_poly.pdbx_strand_id
1 'polypeptide(L)' 'MAMCVEDRISSFPDHILFHILSFLPIKDAVRTSIISTKWRYLFASISTIKFDGSLMSGLTDRNVD' A
#
# COMPACT_ATOMS: atom_id res chain seq x y z
N MET A 1 -8.55 22.23 -24.06
CA MET A 1 -8.43 20.76 -24.15
C MET A 1 -7.28 20.36 -23.25
N ALA A 2 -7.54 20.04 -21.98
CA ALA A 2 -6.47 19.57 -21.13
C ALA A 2 -5.95 18.27 -21.72
N MET A 3 -4.67 18.20 -22.06
CA MET A 3 -4.00 16.92 -22.18
C MET A 3 -4.04 16.32 -20.78
N CYS A 4 -5.08 15.52 -20.51
CA CYS A 4 -5.05 14.62 -19.37
C CYS A 4 -3.85 13.73 -19.67
N VAL A 5 -2.70 14.04 -19.07
CA VAL A 5 -1.61 13.08 -18.94
C VAL A 5 -2.22 11.99 -18.09
N GLU A 6 -2.95 11.09 -18.73
CA GLU A 6 -3.34 9.84 -18.12
C GLU A 6 -2.03 9.16 -17.81
N ASP A 7 -1.71 9.09 -16.53
CA ASP A 7 -0.62 8.28 -16.06
C ASP A 7 -0.83 6.90 -16.66
N ARG A 8 0.03 6.49 -17.59
CA ARG A 8 -0.04 5.19 -18.29
C ARG A 8 -0.09 4.02 -17.33
N ILE A 9 0.32 4.28 -16.09
CA ILE A 9 0.29 3.35 -14.99
C ILE A 9 -1.11 3.32 -14.34
N SER A 10 -1.83 4.45 -14.27
CA SER A 10 -3.22 4.51 -13.81
C SER A 10 -4.24 3.92 -14.79
N SER A 11 -3.88 3.78 -16.07
CA SER A 11 -4.73 3.15 -17.09
C SER A 11 -4.77 1.63 -16.98
N PHE A 12 -3.90 1.01 -16.17
CA PHE A 12 -3.96 -0.41 -15.91
C PHE A 12 -5.14 -0.77 -14.99
N PRO A 13 -5.77 -1.94 -15.21
CA PRO A 13 -6.81 -2.43 -14.32
C PRO A 13 -6.24 -2.75 -12.93
N ASP A 14 -7.07 -2.60 -11.90
CA ASP A 14 -6.68 -2.65 -10.49
C ASP A 14 -5.97 -3.96 -10.10
N HIS A 15 -6.27 -5.08 -10.78
CA HIS A 15 -5.62 -6.36 -10.53
C HIS A 15 -4.13 -6.38 -10.92
N ILE A 16 -3.74 -5.72 -12.01
CA ILE A 16 -2.33 -5.62 -12.43
C ILE A 16 -1.57 -4.75 -11.44
N LEU A 17 -2.20 -3.65 -11.02
CA LEU A 17 -1.68 -2.73 -10.01
C LEU A 17 -1.42 -3.46 -8.69
N PHE A 18 -2.38 -4.27 -8.25
CA PHE A 18 -2.27 -5.10 -7.06
C PHE A 18 -1.16 -6.14 -7.18
N HIS A 19 -1.01 -6.74 -8.35
CA HIS A 19 0.03 -7.71 -8.63
C HIS A 19 1.42 -7.07 -8.51
N ILE A 20 1.61 -5.91 -9.12
CA ILE A 20 2.85 -5.13 -9.01
C ILE A 20 3.12 -4.79 -7.54
N LEU A 21 2.16 -4.19 -6.84
CA LEU A 21 2.30 -3.82 -5.42
C LEU A 21 2.63 -5.02 -4.53
N SER A 22 2.14 -6.23 -4.87
CA SER A 22 2.43 -7.45 -4.13
C SER A 22 3.88 -7.93 -4.28
N PHE A 23 4.56 -7.55 -5.36
CA PHE A 23 5.99 -7.81 -5.54
C PHE A 23 6.89 -6.77 -4.88
N LEU A 24 6.37 -5.58 -4.57
CA LEU A 24 7.17 -4.52 -3.93
C LEU A 24 7.21 -4.68 -2.40
N PRO A 25 8.37 -4.42 -1.76
CA PRO A 25 8.41 -4.16 -0.34
C PRO A 25 7.51 -2.98 0.03
N ILE A 26 6.92 -2.99 1.23
CA ILE A 26 6.03 -1.93 1.73
C ILE A 26 6.63 -0.53 1.58
N LYS A 27 7.94 -0.40 1.79
CA LYS A 27 8.70 0.85 1.66
C LYS A 27 8.64 1.42 0.24
N ASP A 28 8.82 0.57 -0.75
CA ASP A 28 8.83 0.96 -2.16
C ASP A 28 7.39 1.11 -2.69
N ALA A 29 6.46 0.30 -2.18
CA ALA A 29 5.04 0.42 -2.48
C ALA A 29 4.48 1.78 -2.02
N VAL A 30 4.87 2.30 -0.84
CA VAL A 30 4.56 3.68 -0.42
C VAL A 30 5.09 4.69 -1.42
N ARG A 31 6.31 4.50 -1.95
CA ARG A 31 6.89 5.43 -2.93
C ARG A 31 6.09 5.45 -4.24
N THR A 32 5.56 4.30 -4.66
CA THR A 32 4.70 4.21 -5.85
C THR A 32 3.31 4.83 -5.66
N SER A 33 2.87 5.06 -4.43
CA SER A 33 1.58 5.74 -4.14
C SER A 33 1.52 7.20 -4.62
N ILE A 34 2.68 7.81 -4.87
CA ILE A 34 2.82 9.20 -5.31
C ILE A 34 2.49 9.34 -6.80
N ILE A 35 2.57 8.24 -7.57
CA ILE A 35 2.38 8.22 -9.03
C ILE A 35 0.94 8.56 -9.41
N SER A 36 -0.04 8.13 -8.62
CA SER A 36 -1.45 8.38 -8.90
C SER A 36 -2.30 8.18 -7.66
N THR A 37 -3.41 8.92 -7.57
CA THR A 37 -4.43 8.73 -6.54
C THR A 37 -4.96 7.30 -6.49
N LYS A 38 -5.10 6.60 -7.62
CA LYS A 38 -5.51 5.17 -7.66
C LYS A 38 -4.50 4.27 -6.96
N TRP A 39 -3.20 4.47 -7.20
CA TRP A 39 -2.13 3.68 -6.57
C TRP A 39 -2.12 3.85 -5.05
N ARG A 40 -2.33 5.08 -4.58
CA ARG A 40 -2.45 5.37 -3.14
C ARG A 40 -3.60 4.61 -2.49
N TYR A 41 -4.78 4.59 -3.11
CA TYR A 41 -5.92 3.84 -2.58
C TYR A 41 -5.65 2.33 -2.57
N LEU A 42 -5.10 1.78 -3.64
CA LEU A 42 -4.79 0.34 -3.71
C LEU A 42 -3.72 -0.07 -2.69
N PHE A 43 -2.67 0.72 -2.54
CA PHE A 43 -1.65 0.48 -1.52
C PHE A 43 -2.24 0.51 -0.10
N ALA A 44 -3.10 1.47 0.21
CA ALA A 44 -3.77 1.55 1.52
C ALA A 44 -4.64 0.31 1.79
N SER A 45 -5.31 -0.23 0.76
CA SER A 45 -6.07 -1.48 0.88
C SER A 45 -5.17 -2.70 1.15
N ILE A 46 -4.00 -2.79 0.51
CA ILE A 46 -3.02 -3.87 0.75
C ILE A 46 -2.40 -3.76 2.14
N SER A 47 -1.99 -2.57 2.56
CA SER A 47 -1.29 -2.37 3.83
C SER A 47 -2.19 -2.64 5.02
N THR A 48 -3.48 -2.31 4.92
CA THR A 48 -4.50 -2.63 5.93
C THR A 48 -4.61 -4.14 6.18
N ILE A 49 -4.38 -4.96 5.16
CA ILE A 49 -4.42 -6.43 5.27
C ILE A 49 -3.12 -7.00 5.86
N LYS A 50 -1.99 -6.27 5.76
CA LYS A 50 -0.66 -6.74 6.18
C LYS A 50 -0.14 -6.13 7.49
N PHE A 51 -1.02 -5.69 8.38
CA PHE A 51 -0.61 -5.32 9.73
C PHE A 51 -0.44 -6.59 10.58
N ASP A 52 0.78 -7.13 10.59
CA ASP A 52 1.16 -8.22 11.48
C ASP A 52 1.03 -7.74 12.94
N GLY A 53 0.05 -8.28 13.65
CA GLY A 53 -0.30 -7.90 15.03
C GLY A 53 0.78 -8.20 16.07
N SER A 54 1.95 -8.70 15.67
CA SER A 54 3.06 -9.04 16.56
C SER A 54 3.60 -7.83 17.33
N LEU A 55 3.46 -6.60 16.81
CA LEU A 55 3.92 -5.39 17.49
C LEU A 55 3.15 -5.07 18.78
N MET A 56 1.99 -5.69 19.03
CA MET A 56 1.25 -5.53 20.29
C MET A 56 1.65 -6.53 21.39
N SER A 57 2.42 -7.58 21.09
CA SER A 57 2.77 -8.60 22.11
C SER A 57 3.77 -8.10 23.16
N GLY A 58 4.43 -6.96 22.95
CA GLY A 58 5.43 -6.41 23.87
C GLY A 58 4.90 -5.42 24.91
N LEU A 59 3.62 -5.04 24.86
CA LEU A 59 3.02 -4.09 25.82
C LEU A 59 2.15 -4.76 26.90
N THR A 60 1.96 -6.07 26.83
CA THR A 60 1.26 -6.84 27.87
C THR A 60 2.16 -7.30 29.02
N ASP A 61 3.47 -7.06 28.97
CA ASP A 61 4.36 -7.25 30.12
C ASP A 61 4.38 -6.01 31.01
N ARG A 62 3.19 -5.62 31.48
CA ARG A 62 3.06 -4.77 32.66
C ARG A 62 2.19 -5.53 33.65
N ASN A 63 2.78 -5.89 34.79
CA ASN A 63 2.11 -6.20 36.06
C ASN A 63 1.57 -7.64 36.26
N VAL A 64 2.48 -8.57 36.54
CA VAL A 64 2.44 -9.42 37.75
C VAL A 64 3.91 -9.76 38.05
N ASP A 65 4.59 -8.93 38.82
CA ASP A 65 4.98 -9.21 40.21
C ASP A 65 5.26 -7.90 40.99
#